data_AF-A0A2Z4MR72-F1
#
_entry.id   AF-A0A2Z4MR72-F1
#
_cell.length_a   1.000
_cell.length_b   1.000
_cell.length_c   1.000
_cell.angle_alpha   90.00
_cell.angle_beta   90.00
_cell.angle_gamma   90.00
#
_symmetry.space_group_name_H-M   'P 1'
#
loop_
_entity.id
_entity.type
_entity.pdbx_description
1 polymer ?
#
loop_
_entity_poly.entity_id
_entity_poly.type
_entity_poly.pdbx_seq_one_letter_code
_entity_poly.pdbx_strand_id
1 'polypeptide(L)'
;MGQHIQTISHPIYSTVNPPATAEEINLLESTLNVQLPIHFRDYLSTWNGQQEQVPFIGYNSFLSIPAIIETWSMLNELVEDAGQIFKYHSGMGYQEVIADSFEEFSIEILKRFQANQFSFTDGVISFEDHYLV
;
A
#
# COMPACT_ATOMS: atom_id res chain seq x y z
N MET A 1 -12.92 40.87 -3.40
CA MET A 1 -12.25 39.55 -3.36
C MET A 1 -13.25 38.39 -3.18
N GLY A 2 -14.27 38.49 -2.33
CA GLY A 2 -15.25 37.40 -2.11
C GLY A 2 -16.11 36.97 -3.31
N GLN A 3 -16.46 37.89 -4.21
CA GLN A 3 -17.27 37.55 -5.40
C GLN A 3 -16.48 36.82 -6.51
N HIS A 4 -15.15 36.93 -6.55
CA HIS A 4 -14.34 36.21 -7.55
C HIS A 4 -14.14 34.74 -7.20
N ILE A 5 -13.99 34.40 -5.91
CA ILE A 5 -13.83 33.00 -5.47
C ILE A 5 -15.12 32.21 -5.74
N GLN A 6 -16.30 32.78 -5.52
CA GLN A 6 -17.58 32.10 -5.77
C GLN A 6 -17.79 31.72 -7.24
N THR A 7 -17.33 32.55 -8.18
CA THR A 7 -17.44 32.27 -9.63
C THR A 7 -16.40 31.28 -10.11
N ILE A 8 -15.21 31.25 -9.49
CA ILE A 8 -14.14 30.28 -9.80
C ILE A 8 -14.44 28.91 -9.18
N SER A 9 -15.12 28.87 -8.02
CA SER A 9 -15.42 27.63 -7.30
C SER A 9 -16.72 26.94 -7.72
N HIS A 10 -17.64 27.64 -8.40
CA HIS A 10 -18.94 27.04 -8.78
C HIS A 10 -18.83 25.73 -9.59
N PRO A 11 -17.93 25.64 -10.59
CA PRO A 11 -17.70 24.38 -11.32
C PRO A 11 -17.05 23.29 -10.47
N ILE A 12 -16.37 23.68 -9.39
CA ILE A 12 -15.63 22.77 -8.54
C ILE A 12 -16.55 22.10 -7.53
N TYR A 13 -17.53 22.84 -6.98
CA TYR A 13 -18.57 22.24 -6.14
C TYR A 13 -19.51 21.31 -6.91
N SER A 14 -19.60 21.41 -8.25
CA SER A 14 -20.34 20.41 -9.03
C SER A 14 -19.59 19.09 -9.19
N THR A 15 -18.28 19.03 -8.91
CA THR A 15 -17.52 17.79 -9.02
C THR A 15 -17.36 17.06 -7.69
N VAL A 16 -17.70 17.67 -6.55
CA VAL A 16 -17.68 16.94 -5.27
C VAL A 16 -18.87 15.99 -5.18
N ASN A 17 -18.61 14.78 -4.70
CA ASN A 17 -19.66 13.82 -4.43
C ASN A 17 -20.47 14.24 -3.19
N PRO A 18 -21.72 13.76 -3.06
CA PRO A 18 -22.47 13.94 -1.83
C PRO A 18 -21.71 13.39 -0.61
N PRO A 19 -22.01 13.88 0.60
CA PRO A 19 -21.53 13.31 1.85
C PRO A 19 -21.65 11.79 1.90
N ALA A 20 -20.61 11.12 2.41
CA ALA A 20 -20.70 9.71 2.73
C ALA A 20 -21.63 9.48 3.92
N THR A 21 -22.40 8.40 3.85
CA THR A 21 -23.20 7.89 4.97
C THR A 21 -22.30 7.25 6.03
N ALA A 22 -22.82 7.11 7.25
CA ALA A 22 -22.10 6.42 8.32
C ALA A 22 -21.82 4.96 7.94
N GLU A 23 -22.76 4.31 7.25
CA GLU A 23 -22.64 2.95 6.75
C GLU A 23 -21.50 2.79 5.75
N GLU A 24 -21.35 3.73 4.81
CA GLU A 24 -20.25 3.72 3.84
C GLU A 24 -18.88 3.93 4.51
N ILE A 25 -18.79 4.82 5.51
CA ILE A 25 -17.54 5.06 6.24
C ILE A 25 -17.19 3.83 7.11
N ASN A 26 -18.18 3.22 7.75
CA ASN A 26 -17.97 2.00 8.54
C ASN A 26 -17.56 0.82 7.64
N LEU A 27 -18.12 0.73 6.43
CA LEU A 27 -17.69 -0.23 5.42
C LEU A 27 -16.21 -0.02 5.08
N LEU A 28 -15.79 1.22 4.80
CA LEU A 28 -14.39 1.54 4.52
C LEU A 28 -13.46 1.10 5.66
N GLU A 29 -13.78 1.44 6.91
CA GLU A 29 -13.00 1.02 8.09
C GLU A 29 -12.90 -0.49 8.21
N SER A 30 -14.01 -1.20 7.98
CA SER A 30 -14.03 -2.66 8.04
C SER A 30 -13.19 -3.31 6.94
N THR A 31 -13.23 -2.77 5.72
CA THR A 31 -12.46 -3.26 4.57
C THR A 31 -10.96 -3.05 4.75
N LEU A 32 -10.58 -1.90 5.30
CA LEU A 32 -9.17 -1.57 5.57
C LEU A 32 -8.66 -2.18 6.88
N ASN A 33 -9.55 -2.71 7.73
CA ASN A 33 -9.26 -3.18 9.08
C ASN A 33 -8.56 -2.12 9.95
N VAL A 34 -9.00 -0.86 9.86
CA VAL A 34 -8.47 0.27 10.64
C VAL A 34 -9.60 1.17 11.14
N GLN A 35 -9.30 1.97 12.17
CA GLN A 35 -10.13 3.13 12.53
C GLN A 35 -9.59 4.35 11.79
N LEU A 36 -10.44 5.06 11.05
CA LEU A 36 -10.01 6.24 10.30
C LEU A 36 -9.76 7.41 11.27
N PRO A 37 -8.75 8.25 11.02
CA PRO A 37 -8.58 9.50 11.76
C PRO A 37 -9.86 10.33 11.71
N ILE A 38 -10.26 10.92 12.84
CA ILE A 38 -11.54 11.64 12.96
C ILE A 38 -11.71 12.72 11.87
N HIS A 39 -10.66 13.49 11.57
CA HIS A 39 -10.71 14.52 10.54
C HIS A 39 -10.90 13.97 9.12
N PHE A 40 -10.46 12.73 8.87
CA PHE A 40 -10.70 12.09 7.59
C PHE A 40 -12.14 11.58 7.49
N ARG A 41 -12.72 11.10 8.60
CA ARG A 41 -14.17 10.80 8.67
C ARG A 41 -15.00 12.06 8.46
N ASP A 42 -14.63 13.17 9.10
CA ASP A 42 -15.32 14.47 8.96
C ASP A 42 -15.26 14.95 7.51
N TYR A 43 -14.09 14.79 6.87
CA TYR A 43 -13.92 15.07 5.45
C TYR A 43 -14.88 14.25 4.59
N LEU A 44 -14.92 12.93 4.73
CA LEU A 44 -15.80 12.05 3.93
C LEU A 44 -17.30 12.32 4.20
N SER A 45 -17.64 12.64 5.45
CA SER A 45 -19.00 13.03 5.87
C SER A 45 -19.41 14.41 5.36
N THR A 46 -18.48 15.16 4.78
CA THR A 46 -18.75 16.45 4.13
C THR A 46 -18.69 16.29 2.61
N TRP A 47 -17.64 15.65 2.09
CA TRP A 47 -17.37 15.40 0.66
C TRP A 47 -16.77 14.00 0.47
N ASN A 48 -17.53 13.08 -0.15
CA ASN A 48 -17.05 11.73 -0.47
C ASN A 48 -16.18 11.70 -1.74
N GLY A 49 -15.11 12.49 -1.75
CA GLY A 49 -14.24 12.65 -2.92
C GLY A 49 -14.90 13.43 -4.05
N GLN A 50 -14.44 13.18 -5.28
CA GLN A 50 -14.86 13.89 -6.48
C GLN A 50 -15.23 12.96 -7.64
N GLN A 51 -15.98 13.50 -8.59
CA GLN A 51 -16.16 12.98 -9.93
C GLN A 51 -14.94 13.35 -10.78
N GLU A 52 -14.41 12.37 -11.53
CA GLU A 52 -13.12 12.45 -12.22
C GLU A 52 -13.01 13.51 -13.32
N GLN A 53 -14.12 14.15 -13.70
CA GLN A 53 -14.20 15.02 -14.87
C GLN A 53 -13.40 16.32 -14.71
N VAL A 54 -13.30 16.87 -13.48
CA VAL A 54 -12.48 18.06 -13.19
C VAL A 54 -11.84 17.94 -11.79
N PRO A 55 -10.53 17.67 -11.70
CA PRO A 55 -9.82 17.57 -10.42
C PRO A 55 -9.78 18.91 -9.66
N PHE A 56 -9.83 18.85 -8.32
CA PHE A 56 -9.73 20.04 -7.46
C PHE A 56 -8.32 20.66 -7.49
N ILE A 57 -7.27 19.82 -7.48
CA ILE A 57 -5.87 20.24 -7.31
C ILE A 57 -5.00 19.63 -8.40
N GLY A 58 -4.60 20.47 -9.36
CA GLY A 58 -3.73 20.06 -10.46
C GLY A 58 -4.36 18.94 -11.28
N TYR A 59 -3.69 17.79 -11.35
CA TYR A 59 -4.17 16.58 -12.02
C TYR A 59 -4.67 15.50 -11.05
N ASN A 60 -4.80 15.81 -9.77
CA ASN A 60 -5.19 14.85 -8.73
C ASN A 60 -6.66 15.07 -8.33
N SER A 61 -7.42 13.98 -8.33
CA SER A 61 -8.78 13.94 -7.82
C SER A 61 -8.79 13.34 -6.41
N PHE A 62 -9.67 13.84 -5.56
CA PHE A 62 -9.92 13.17 -4.28
C PHE A 62 -10.76 11.92 -4.48
N LEU A 63 -10.28 10.80 -3.97
CA LEU A 63 -10.95 9.51 -4.12
C LEU A 63 -12.23 9.44 -3.29
N SER A 64 -13.26 8.82 -3.87
CA SER A 64 -14.45 8.40 -3.14
C SER A 64 -14.17 7.12 -2.35
N ILE A 65 -15.01 6.79 -1.37
CA ILE A 65 -14.92 5.54 -0.62
C ILE A 65 -14.81 4.31 -1.53
N PRO A 66 -15.65 4.13 -2.57
CA PRO A 66 -15.50 3.02 -3.51
C PRO A 66 -14.12 2.98 -4.18
N ALA A 67 -13.62 4.12 -4.63
CA ALA A 67 -12.31 4.20 -5.29
C ALA A 67 -11.14 3.93 -4.32
N ILE A 68 -11.27 4.32 -3.05
CA ILE A 68 -10.30 3.97 -2.00
C ILE A 68 -10.26 2.45 -1.80
N ILE A 69 -11.43 1.81 -1.72
CA ILE A 69 -11.54 0.36 -1.55
C ILE A 69 -10.95 -0.39 -2.74
N GLU A 70 -11.26 0.05 -3.96
CA GLU A 70 -10.72 -0.52 -5.20
C GLU A 70 -9.20 -0.39 -5.25
N THR A 71 -8.68 0.81 -5.02
CA THR A 71 -7.24 1.09 -5.00
C THR A 71 -6.53 0.23 -3.95
N TRP A 72 -7.09 0.10 -2.75
CA TRP A 72 -6.56 -0.75 -1.69
C TRP A 72 -6.53 -2.23 -2.09
N SER A 73 -7.60 -2.72 -2.70
CA SER A 73 -7.70 -4.11 -3.15
C SER A 73 -6.66 -4.40 -4.23
N MET A 74 -6.52 -3.53 -5.23
CA MET A 74 -5.48 -3.65 -6.25
C MET A 74 -4.07 -3.64 -5.67
N LEU A 75 -3.80 -2.75 -4.70
CA LEU A 75 -2.48 -2.70 -4.05
C LEU A 75 -2.17 -3.96 -3.27
N ASN A 76 -3.16 -4.55 -2.58
CA ASN A 76 -2.96 -5.81 -1.87
C ASN A 76 -2.81 -7.00 -2.83
N GLU A 77 -3.49 -7.02 -3.97
CA GLU A 77 -3.28 -8.04 -5.00
C GLU A 77 -1.86 -7.98 -5.59
N LEU A 78 -1.26 -6.79 -5.68
CA LEU A 78 0.12 -6.60 -6.14
C LEU A 78 1.17 -6.98 -5.10
N VAL A 79 0.82 -7.01 -3.82
CA VAL A 79 1.68 -7.53 -2.75
C VAL A 79 1.42 -9.03 -2.69
N GLU A 80 2.01 -9.77 -3.63
CA GLU A 80 1.67 -11.18 -3.87
C GLU A 80 1.79 -12.04 -2.60
N ASP A 81 2.71 -11.76 -1.67
CA ASP A 81 2.73 -12.39 -0.34
C ASP A 81 3.56 -11.56 0.66
N ALA A 82 2.88 -10.85 1.56
CA ALA A 82 3.55 -10.09 2.62
C ALA A 82 4.32 -11.04 3.56
N GLY A 83 5.63 -10.81 3.71
CA GLY A 83 6.50 -11.56 4.62
C GLY A 83 7.49 -12.49 3.94
N GLN A 84 7.39 -12.68 2.62
CA GLN A 84 8.39 -13.40 1.85
C GLN A 84 9.76 -12.72 1.90
N ILE A 85 10.81 -13.54 1.88
CA ILE A 85 12.19 -13.10 1.74
C ILE A 85 12.61 -13.36 0.31
N PHE A 86 13.14 -12.34 -0.37
CA PHE A 86 13.63 -12.46 -1.74
C PHE A 86 15.09 -12.02 -1.87
N LYS A 87 15.79 -12.65 -2.81
CA LYS A 87 17.14 -12.27 -3.19
C LYS A 87 17.07 -11.14 -4.21
N TYR A 88 17.71 -10.01 -3.88
CA TYR A 88 17.77 -8.84 -4.75
C TYR A 88 19.10 -8.76 -5.50
N HIS A 89 19.04 -8.74 -6.83
CA HIS A 89 20.21 -8.48 -7.68
C HIS A 89 20.09 -7.09 -8.30
N SER A 90 20.93 -6.15 -7.85
CA SER A 90 20.93 -4.79 -8.38
C SER A 90 21.18 -4.79 -9.89
N GLY A 91 20.26 -4.20 -10.66
CA GLY A 91 20.38 -4.09 -12.12
C GLY A 91 19.71 -5.21 -12.91
N MET A 92 19.11 -6.22 -12.27
CA MET A 92 18.21 -7.18 -12.92
C MET A 92 16.77 -6.97 -12.43
N GLY A 93 15.79 -6.99 -13.33
CA GLY A 93 14.37 -6.88 -13.00
C GLY A 93 13.76 -8.16 -12.42
N TYR A 94 14.59 -9.07 -11.90
CA TYR A 94 14.18 -10.36 -11.37
C TYR A 94 14.47 -10.43 -9.87
N GLN A 95 13.46 -10.87 -9.13
CA GLN A 95 13.52 -11.17 -7.70
C GLN A 95 13.24 -12.66 -7.55
N GLU A 96 14.06 -13.36 -6.78
CA GLU A 96 13.86 -14.78 -6.47
C GLU A 96 13.36 -14.89 -5.02
N VAL A 97 12.16 -15.43 -4.81
CA VAL A 97 11.67 -15.73 -3.46
C VAL A 97 12.50 -16.89 -2.92
N ILE A 98 13.13 -16.67 -1.76
CA ILE A 98 14.00 -17.63 -1.10
C ILE A 98 13.41 -18.21 0.19
N ALA A 99 12.35 -17.61 0.73
CA ALA A 99 11.56 -18.16 1.82
C ALA A 99 10.19 -17.49 1.84
N ASP A 100 9.16 -18.22 2.27
CA ASP A 100 7.81 -17.68 2.38
C ASP A 100 7.61 -16.82 3.65
N SER A 101 8.53 -16.93 4.60
CA SER A 101 8.53 -16.13 5.83
C SER A 101 9.93 -15.92 6.42
N PHE A 102 10.07 -14.90 7.28
CA PHE A 102 11.29 -14.71 8.07
C PHE A 102 11.55 -15.86 9.07
N GLU A 103 10.49 -16.52 9.56
CA GLU A 103 10.61 -17.68 10.44
C GLU A 103 11.24 -18.87 9.72
N GLU A 104 10.70 -19.22 8.56
CA GLU A 104 11.24 -20.28 7.69
C GLU A 104 12.71 -20.01 7.36
N PHE A 105 13.01 -18.80 6.89
CA PHE A 105 14.37 -18.37 6.59
C PHE A 105 15.30 -18.56 7.80
N SER A 106 14.88 -18.11 8.98
CA SER A 106 15.70 -18.18 10.20
C SER A 106 15.96 -19.63 10.65
N ILE A 107 14.94 -20.51 10.55
CA ILE A 107 15.07 -21.92 10.87
C ILE A 107 16.07 -22.61 9.92
N GLU A 108 15.99 -22.31 8.63
CA GLU A 108 16.87 -22.88 7.61
C GLU A 108 18.33 -22.44 7.75
N ILE A 109 18.57 -21.17 8.11
CA ILE A 109 19.91 -20.68 8.44
C ILE A 109 20.45 -21.34 9.71
N LEU A 110 19.63 -21.47 10.76
CA LEU A 110 20.05 -22.09 12.01
C LEU A 110 20.43 -23.56 11.82
N LYS A 111 19.64 -24.33 11.06
CA LYS A 111 19.94 -25.73 10.73
C LYS A 111 21.33 -25.86 10.08
N ARG A 112 21.66 -24.97 9.14
CA ARG A 112 22.96 -24.97 8.45
C ARG A 112 24.11 -24.66 9.40
N PHE A 113 23.94 -23.68 10.29
CA PHE A 113 24.95 -23.41 11.32
C PHE A 113 25.16 -24.59 12.26
N GLN A 114 24.08 -25.24 12.71
CA GLN A 114 24.18 -26.42 13.57
C GLN A 114 24.83 -27.62 12.87
N ALA A 115 24.63 -27.76 11.56
CA ALA A 115 25.21 -28.80 10.74
C ALA A 115 26.62 -28.47 10.21
N ASN A 116 27.18 -27.29 10.53
CA ASN A 116 28.42 -26.76 9.93
C ASN A 116 28.40 -26.76 8.39
N GLN A 117 27.24 -26.51 7.79
CA GLN A 117 27.04 -26.43 6.34
C GLN A 117 27.18 -24.98 5.86
N PHE A 118 28.35 -24.38 6.07
CA PHE A 118 28.65 -23.03 5.61
C PHE A 118 30.17 -22.86 5.43
N SER A 119 30.57 -21.91 4.60
CA SER A 119 31.95 -21.45 4.52
C SER A 119 32.08 -20.03 5.10
N PHE A 120 33.24 -19.73 5.67
CA PHE A 120 33.56 -18.40 6.18
C PHE A 120 34.87 -17.92 5.58
N THR A 121 34.77 -16.93 4.70
CA THR A 121 35.91 -16.39 3.94
C THR A 121 35.83 -14.87 3.97
N ASP A 122 36.93 -14.19 4.29
CA ASP A 122 37.05 -12.73 4.30
C ASP A 122 35.94 -12.00 5.09
N GLY A 123 35.48 -12.60 6.20
CA GLY A 123 34.44 -12.02 7.05
C GLY A 123 33.00 -12.29 6.56
N VAL A 124 32.83 -13.07 5.49
CA VAL A 124 31.55 -13.37 4.87
C VAL A 124 31.19 -14.84 5.08
N ILE A 125 29.94 -15.09 5.45
CA ILE A 125 29.35 -16.43 5.51
C ILE A 125 28.72 -16.74 4.15
N SER A 126 28.99 -17.92 3.60
CA SER A 126 28.42 -18.37 2.32
C SER A 126 27.90 -19.79 2.43
N PHE A 127 26.88 -20.11 1.62
CA PHE A 127 26.26 -21.43 1.52
C PHE A 127 26.49 -21.99 0.10
N GLU A 128 26.71 -23.30 -0.05
CA GLU A 128 27.07 -23.92 -1.34
C GLU A 128 25.89 -24.02 -2.32
N ASP A 129 24.67 -23.99 -1.80
CA ASP A 129 23.42 -24.32 -2.45
C ASP A 129 22.58 -23.08 -2.77
N HIS A 130 23.00 -22.23 -3.72
CA HIS A 130 22.28 -21.09 -4.36
C HIS A 130 21.57 -20.03 -3.46
N TYR A 131 21.40 -20.29 -2.18
CA TYR A 131 20.73 -19.48 -1.17
C TYR A 131 21.74 -18.59 -0.46
N LEU A 132 22.37 -17.68 -1.20
CA LEU A 132 23.25 -16.55 -0.77
C LEU A 132 24.65 -16.62 -1.39
N VAL A 133 24.71 -16.31 -2.70
CA VAL A 133 25.84 -15.64 -3.36
C VAL A 133 25.35 -14.39 -4.04
#